data_AF-A0A7S0FA26-F1
#
_entry.id   AF-A0A7S0FA26-F1
#
_cell.length_a   1.000
_cell.length_b   1.000
_cell.length_c   1.000
_cell.angle_alpha   90.00
_cell.angle_beta   90.00
_cell.angle_gamma   90.00
#
_symmetry.space_group_name_H-M   'P 1'
#
loop_
_entity.id
_entity.type
_entity.pdbx_description
1 polymer ?
#
loop_
_entity_poly.entity_id
_entity_poly.type
_entity_poly.pdbx_seq_one_letter_code
_entity_poly.pdbx_strand_id
1 'polypeptide(L)'
;ALLEPLRLVRCRCAICACCVETQVRLAHQCPVCGEEMAKAKKGGLPQSDAEELCRRLADREADASDAVGARLRERRAELHGLKEGRKRTCRVVLEYGNTAKAGKGKTSYTTFLRAPVVEGGPKDSKAVLAKVDFNINPGYSKPTASVSNPDPKKGAQFEYTMARSYPCFMTVHFKKEWGLPQVNIEFVVQDEPKTSRRIVLEMPAAALGGRRPGEATFDACPPRNGKVRCRAGGGPVVEYEAPRQQAGQRGGSRGTPSAPAGAAATPPPPQPAPLERQSSEDVKRQFRTGNVEGDGMVDAEALVRLLQSGQAGMALTEPEAWQLIETLGIGPDGRLSFERFVDFVHGIVFDASQP
;
A
#
# COMPACT_ATOMS: atom_id res chain seq x y z
N ALA A 1 16.73 -21.83 -10.02
CA ALA A 1 15.97 -23.04 -10.41
C ALA A 1 14.60 -23.00 -9.74
N LEU A 2 13.55 -23.55 -10.37
CA LEU A 2 12.21 -23.59 -9.77
C LEU A 2 12.13 -24.75 -8.77
N LEU A 3 12.40 -24.50 -7.49
CA LEU A 3 12.20 -25.53 -6.47
C LEU A 3 10.71 -25.88 -6.34
N GLU A 4 10.37 -27.17 -6.41
CA GLU A 4 8.99 -27.66 -6.27
C GLU A 4 8.01 -26.83 -7.13
N PRO A 5 8.15 -26.87 -8.46
CA PRO A 5 7.43 -25.98 -9.34
C PRO A 5 5.91 -26.18 -9.25
N LEU A 6 5.20 -25.08 -9.16
CA LEU A 6 3.76 -25.01 -9.12
C LEU A 6 3.29 -24.18 -10.31
N ARG A 7 2.39 -24.73 -11.12
CA ARG A 7 1.73 -23.98 -12.19
C ARG A 7 0.40 -23.43 -11.68
N LEU A 8 0.20 -22.13 -11.73
CA LEU A 8 -1.05 -21.51 -11.28
C LEU A 8 -2.18 -21.80 -12.28
N VAL A 9 -3.36 -22.22 -11.79
CA VAL A 9 -4.47 -22.65 -12.66
C VAL A 9 -4.97 -21.54 -13.59
N ARG A 10 -5.16 -20.31 -13.07
CA ARG A 10 -5.77 -19.20 -13.84
C ARG A 10 -4.82 -18.60 -14.88
N CYS A 11 -3.62 -18.21 -14.48
CA CYS A 11 -2.67 -17.53 -15.36
C CYS A 11 -1.60 -18.43 -15.97
N ARG A 12 -1.54 -19.71 -15.56
CA ARG A 12 -0.58 -20.71 -16.07
C ARG A 12 0.89 -20.38 -15.83
N CYS A 13 1.22 -19.32 -15.09
CA CYS A 13 2.58 -19.01 -14.67
C CYS A 13 3.13 -20.14 -13.78
N ALA A 14 4.38 -20.53 -14.05
CA ALA A 14 5.13 -21.44 -13.19
C ALA A 14 5.89 -20.64 -12.12
N ILE A 15 5.74 -21.05 -10.87
CA ILE A 15 6.40 -20.43 -9.71
C ILE A 15 7.01 -21.51 -8.84
N CYS A 16 7.95 -21.16 -7.97
CA CYS A 16 8.54 -22.11 -7.02
C CYS A 16 7.82 -22.07 -5.66
N ALA A 17 8.03 -23.10 -4.84
CA ALA A 17 7.48 -23.16 -3.49
C ALA A 17 7.90 -21.96 -2.61
N CYS A 18 9.09 -21.39 -2.80
CA CYS A 18 9.50 -20.18 -2.08
C CYS A 18 8.59 -18.99 -2.42
N CYS A 19 8.26 -18.79 -3.71
CA CYS A 19 7.36 -17.74 -4.15
C CYS A 19 5.93 -17.93 -3.61
N VAL A 20 5.50 -19.19 -3.47
CA VAL A 20 4.22 -19.50 -2.83
C VAL A 20 4.22 -19.09 -1.36
N GLU A 21 5.29 -19.44 -0.64
CA GLU A 21 5.44 -19.13 0.77
C GLU A 21 5.49 -17.61 1.03
N THR A 22 6.18 -16.83 0.18
CA THR A 22 6.38 -15.39 0.40
C THR A 22 5.24 -14.50 -0.10
N GLN A 23 4.53 -14.89 -1.16
CA GLN A 23 3.58 -14.02 -1.85
C GLN A 23 2.22 -14.68 -2.02
N VAL A 24 2.13 -15.83 -2.69
CA VAL A 24 0.82 -16.41 -3.07
C VAL A 24 -0.01 -16.75 -1.84
N ARG A 25 0.60 -17.30 -0.79
CA ARG A 25 -0.09 -17.70 0.45
C ARG A 25 -0.83 -16.53 1.13
N LEU A 26 -0.23 -15.33 1.11
CA LEU A 26 -0.71 -14.19 1.89
C LEU A 26 -1.44 -13.16 1.00
N ALA A 27 -0.83 -12.79 -0.13
CA ALA A 27 -1.36 -11.80 -1.06
C ALA A 27 -2.41 -12.38 -2.02
N HIS A 28 -2.46 -13.71 -2.19
CA HIS A 28 -3.33 -14.38 -3.18
C HIS A 28 -3.15 -13.82 -4.60
N GLN A 29 -1.92 -13.47 -4.97
CA GLN A 29 -1.60 -12.97 -6.30
C GLN A 29 -0.42 -13.72 -6.90
N CYS A 30 -0.44 -13.86 -8.22
CA CYS A 30 0.69 -14.38 -8.97
C CYS A 30 1.86 -13.39 -8.91
N PRO A 31 3.07 -13.80 -8.48
CA PRO A 31 4.25 -12.93 -8.47
C PRO A 31 4.75 -12.56 -9.87
N VAL A 32 4.33 -13.30 -10.91
CA VAL A 32 4.82 -13.11 -12.29
C VAL A 32 3.95 -12.12 -13.06
N CYS A 33 2.63 -12.24 -12.95
CA CYS A 33 1.68 -11.44 -13.74
C CYS A 33 0.68 -10.64 -12.90
N GLY A 34 0.73 -10.76 -11.56
CA GLY A 34 -0.20 -10.08 -10.65
C GLY A 34 -1.62 -10.64 -10.64
N GLU A 35 -1.93 -11.69 -11.41
CA GLU A 35 -3.28 -12.28 -11.47
C GLU A 35 -3.78 -12.71 -10.09
N GLU A 36 -5.04 -12.38 -9.77
CA GLU A 36 -5.65 -12.76 -8.51
C GLU A 36 -6.00 -14.25 -8.48
N MET A 37 -5.60 -14.91 -7.41
CA MET A 37 -5.78 -16.33 -7.20
C MET A 37 -7.05 -16.59 -6.39
N ALA A 38 -7.83 -17.58 -6.85
CA ALA A 38 -8.96 -18.07 -6.08
C ALA A 38 -8.48 -18.60 -4.73
N LYS A 39 -9.28 -18.40 -3.67
CA LYS A 39 -9.01 -18.98 -2.35
C LYS A 39 -9.01 -20.50 -2.51
N ALA A 40 -7.90 -21.16 -2.19
CA ALA A 40 -7.88 -22.61 -2.13
C ALA A 40 -8.93 -23.08 -1.11
N LYS A 41 -9.69 -24.14 -1.44
CA LYS A 41 -10.57 -24.79 -0.46
C LYS A 41 -9.67 -25.36 0.65
N LYS A 42 -9.79 -24.82 1.88
CA LYS A 42 -9.07 -25.22 3.11
C LYS A 42 -7.58 -25.60 2.90
N GLY A 43 -6.69 -24.61 2.91
CA GLY A 43 -5.24 -24.84 3.08
C GLY A 43 -4.54 -25.61 1.95
N GLY A 44 -5.25 -25.92 0.86
CA GLY A 44 -4.68 -26.57 -0.31
C GLY A 44 -3.65 -25.67 -1.01
N LEU A 45 -2.56 -26.29 -1.47
CA LEU A 45 -1.65 -25.65 -2.43
C LEU A 45 -2.40 -25.38 -3.75
N PRO A 46 -1.96 -24.40 -4.55
CA PRO A 46 -2.47 -24.24 -5.91
C PRO A 46 -2.33 -25.57 -6.68
N GLN A 47 -3.39 -25.98 -7.39
CA GLN A 47 -3.33 -27.18 -8.24
C GLN A 47 -2.27 -26.96 -9.32
N SER A 48 -1.33 -27.91 -9.46
CA SER A 48 -0.21 -27.86 -10.39
C SER A 48 -0.26 -29.07 -11.31
N ASP A 49 -0.02 -28.87 -12.60
CA ASP A 49 0.19 -29.93 -13.60
C ASP A 49 1.69 -30.12 -13.91
N ALA A 50 2.57 -29.63 -13.03
CA ALA A 50 4.01 -29.63 -13.21
C ALA A 50 4.68 -30.94 -12.77
N GLU A 51 3.96 -32.06 -12.66
CA GLU A 51 4.47 -33.33 -12.13
C GLU A 51 5.72 -33.83 -12.86
N GLU A 52 5.71 -33.79 -14.20
CA GLU A 52 6.86 -34.17 -15.02
C GLU A 52 8.06 -33.22 -14.79
N LEU A 53 7.79 -31.93 -14.63
CA LEU A 53 8.84 -30.95 -14.33
C LEU A 53 9.41 -31.18 -12.92
N CYS A 54 8.57 -31.53 -11.95
CA CYS A 54 9.00 -31.90 -10.61
C CYS A 54 9.93 -33.13 -10.65
N ARG A 55 9.56 -34.18 -11.39
CA ARG A 55 10.39 -35.39 -11.54
C ARG A 55 11.76 -35.05 -12.12
N ARG A 56 11.79 -34.34 -13.25
CA ARG A 56 13.04 -33.92 -13.90
C ARG A 56 13.95 -33.09 -12.99
N LEU A 57 13.37 -32.22 -12.17
CA LEU A 57 14.16 -31.41 -11.24
C LEU A 57 14.66 -32.22 -10.05
N ALA A 58 13.91 -33.23 -9.58
CA ALA A 58 14.37 -34.14 -8.54
C ALA A 58 15.56 -34.97 -9.01
N ASP A 59 15.52 -35.49 -10.24
CA ASP A 59 16.64 -36.25 -10.82
C ASP A 59 17.90 -35.36 -10.91
N ARG A 60 17.74 -34.11 -11.34
CA ARG A 60 18.84 -33.12 -11.37
C ARG A 60 19.32 -32.70 -9.98
N GLU A 61 18.45 -32.68 -8.98
CA GLU A 61 18.82 -32.40 -7.58
C GLU A 61 19.61 -33.55 -6.95
N ALA A 62 19.36 -34.79 -7.37
CA ALA A 62 20.07 -35.98 -6.90
C ALA A 62 21.50 -36.07 -7.47
N ASP A 63 21.74 -35.53 -8.65
CA ASP A 63 23.09 -35.43 -9.22
C ASP A 63 23.93 -34.39 -8.46
N ALA A 64 25.00 -34.86 -7.81
CA ALA A 64 25.91 -34.00 -7.06
C ALA A 64 26.72 -33.06 -7.95
N SER A 65 26.96 -33.45 -9.21
CA SER A 65 27.74 -32.71 -10.20
C SER A 65 26.92 -31.70 -11.01
N ASP A 66 25.59 -31.80 -10.99
CA ASP A 66 24.71 -30.89 -11.72
C ASP A 66 24.62 -29.51 -11.00
N ALA A 67 25.01 -28.45 -11.71
CA ALA A 67 24.96 -27.07 -11.22
C ALA A 67 23.53 -26.59 -10.91
N VAL A 68 22.52 -27.07 -11.63
CA VAL A 68 21.10 -26.82 -11.32
C VAL A 68 20.71 -27.57 -10.05
N GLY A 69 21.22 -28.78 -9.84
CA GLY A 69 21.04 -29.54 -8.62
C GLY A 69 21.56 -28.80 -7.38
N ALA A 70 22.77 -28.23 -7.47
CA ALA A 70 23.34 -27.39 -6.42
C ALA A 70 22.42 -26.18 -6.08
N ARG A 71 21.92 -25.49 -7.11
CA ARG A 71 20.98 -24.37 -6.93
C ARG A 71 19.63 -24.80 -6.34
N LEU A 72 19.14 -26.01 -6.63
CA LEU A 72 17.91 -26.54 -6.03
C LEU A 72 18.09 -26.80 -4.53
N ARG A 73 19.23 -27.37 -4.13
CA ARG A 73 19.56 -27.61 -2.71
C ARG A 73 19.66 -26.29 -1.93
N GLU A 74 20.29 -25.26 -2.49
CA GLU A 74 20.33 -23.91 -1.90
C GLU A 74 18.92 -23.34 -1.72
N ARG A 75 18.08 -23.41 -2.76
CA ARG A 75 16.69 -22.96 -2.69
C ARG A 75 15.87 -23.74 -1.67
N ARG A 76 16.18 -25.02 -1.44
CA ARG A 76 15.51 -25.85 -0.42
C ARG A 76 15.86 -25.39 1.00
N ALA A 77 17.13 -25.06 1.24
CA ALA A 77 17.55 -24.44 2.49
C ALA A 77 16.87 -23.08 2.72
N GLU A 78 16.74 -22.26 1.66
CA GLU A 78 15.99 -21.00 1.71
C GLU A 78 14.50 -21.24 2.05
N LEU A 79 13.83 -22.19 1.38
CA LEU A 79 12.44 -22.55 1.68
C LEU A 79 12.26 -23.00 3.13
N HIS A 80 13.19 -23.80 3.64
CA HIS A 80 13.21 -24.21 5.05
C HIS A 80 13.34 -22.98 5.96
N GLY A 81 14.28 -22.08 5.67
CA GLY A 81 14.45 -20.81 6.39
C GLY A 81 13.19 -19.94 6.39
N LEU A 82 12.49 -19.83 5.27
CA LEU A 82 11.22 -19.11 5.15
C LEU A 82 10.12 -19.74 6.01
N LYS A 83 9.98 -21.08 5.97
CA LYS A 83 9.00 -21.81 6.77
C LYS A 83 9.27 -21.68 8.27
N GLU A 84 10.53 -21.78 8.69
CA GLU A 84 10.93 -21.58 10.09
C GLU A 84 10.77 -20.14 10.53
N GLY A 85 11.13 -19.18 9.68
CA GLY A 85 10.86 -17.76 9.89
C GLY A 85 9.36 -17.50 10.09
N ARG A 86 8.50 -18.16 9.30
CA ARG A 86 7.05 -18.05 9.47
C ARG A 86 6.57 -18.52 10.83
N LYS A 87 7.08 -19.66 11.32
CA LYS A 87 6.70 -20.18 12.64
C LYS A 87 7.06 -19.24 13.79
N ARG A 88 8.08 -18.40 13.61
CA ARG A 88 8.56 -17.43 14.63
C ARG A 88 7.87 -16.08 14.56
N THR A 89 7.00 -15.84 13.59
CA THR A 89 6.31 -14.55 13.41
C THR A 89 4.80 -14.70 13.42
N CYS A 90 4.14 -13.72 14.01
CA CYS A 90 2.73 -13.49 13.85
C CYS A 90 2.49 -12.76 12.52
N ARG A 91 1.50 -13.22 11.75
CA ARG A 91 1.02 -12.54 10.56
C ARG A 91 -0.49 -12.34 10.59
N VAL A 92 -0.92 -11.14 10.25
CA VAL A 92 -2.33 -10.82 10.04
C VAL A 92 -2.46 -10.24 8.65
N VAL A 93 -3.24 -10.88 7.79
CA VAL A 93 -3.59 -10.30 6.49
C VAL A 93 -4.85 -9.48 6.69
N LEU A 94 -4.77 -8.17 6.45
CA LEU A 94 -5.94 -7.32 6.28
C LEU A 94 -6.36 -7.34 4.82
N GLU A 95 -7.66 -7.47 4.57
CA GLU A 95 -8.27 -7.30 3.26
C GLU A 95 -9.22 -6.11 3.34
N TYR A 96 -8.98 -5.10 2.50
CA TYR A 96 -9.71 -3.84 2.50
C TYR A 96 -10.16 -3.49 1.08
N GLY A 97 -11.16 -2.62 0.97
CA GLY A 97 -11.63 -2.09 -0.31
C GLY A 97 -13.11 -1.71 -0.24
N ASN A 98 -13.78 -1.72 -1.39
CA ASN A 98 -15.21 -1.43 -1.48
C ASN A 98 -15.93 -2.31 -2.51
N THR A 99 -17.25 -2.42 -2.36
CA THR A 99 -18.15 -2.76 -3.47
C THR A 99 -18.91 -1.52 -3.89
N ALA A 100 -19.16 -1.37 -5.19
CA ALA A 100 -19.91 -0.25 -5.74
C ALA A 100 -21.16 -0.75 -6.47
N LYS A 101 -22.28 -0.04 -6.28
CA LYS A 101 -23.52 -0.25 -7.02
C LYS A 101 -23.97 1.08 -7.60
N ALA A 102 -23.86 1.20 -8.93
CA ALA A 102 -24.31 2.39 -9.64
C ALA A 102 -25.84 2.53 -9.54
N GLY A 103 -26.30 3.72 -9.18
CA GLY A 103 -27.70 4.15 -9.22
C GLY A 103 -27.89 5.32 -10.19
N LYS A 104 -29.11 5.85 -10.26
CA LYS A 104 -29.41 7.03 -11.08
C LYS A 104 -28.80 8.29 -10.45
N GLY A 105 -27.60 8.66 -10.91
CA GLY A 105 -26.89 9.90 -10.50
C GLY A 105 -26.11 9.81 -9.18
N LYS A 106 -26.10 8.66 -8.51
CA LYS A 106 -25.30 8.39 -7.31
C LYS A 106 -24.84 6.93 -7.30
N THR A 107 -23.72 6.67 -6.64
CA THR A 107 -23.16 5.34 -6.43
C THR A 107 -23.26 4.98 -4.95
N SER A 108 -23.83 3.82 -4.66
CA SER A 108 -23.79 3.23 -3.31
C SER A 108 -22.49 2.47 -3.15
N TYR A 109 -21.72 2.82 -2.12
CA TYR A 109 -20.48 2.16 -1.75
C TYR A 109 -20.67 1.41 -0.44
N THR A 110 -20.12 0.20 -0.37
CA THR A 110 -19.88 -0.50 0.88
C THR A 110 -18.38 -0.69 1.05
N THR A 111 -17.77 0.16 1.86
CA THR A 111 -16.35 0.05 2.21
C THR A 111 -16.20 -0.99 3.31
N PHE A 112 -15.16 -1.82 3.23
CA PHE A 112 -14.97 -2.93 4.16
C PHE A 112 -13.52 -3.10 4.56
N LEU A 113 -13.34 -3.68 5.76
CA LEU A 113 -12.07 -4.18 6.25
C LEU A 113 -12.26 -5.47 7.04
N ARG A 114 -11.49 -6.50 6.72
CA ARG A 114 -11.51 -7.80 7.42
C ARG A 114 -10.12 -8.39 7.57
N ALA A 115 -9.97 -9.36 8.47
CA ALA A 115 -8.71 -10.07 8.70
C ALA A 115 -8.83 -11.57 8.32
N PRO A 116 -8.83 -11.93 7.02
CA PRO A 116 -9.14 -13.28 6.56
C PRO A 116 -8.08 -14.34 6.90
N VAL A 117 -6.85 -13.92 7.22
CA VAL A 117 -5.75 -14.84 7.55
C VAL A 117 -5.04 -14.31 8.79
N VAL A 118 -4.88 -15.20 9.76
CA VAL A 118 -4.18 -14.94 11.01
C VAL A 118 -3.31 -16.16 11.31
N GLU A 119 -2.00 -15.96 11.40
CA GLU A 119 -0.99 -16.99 11.68
C GLU A 119 -0.13 -16.56 12.88
N GLY A 120 0.20 -17.49 13.79
CA GLY A 120 1.19 -17.22 14.85
C GLY A 120 0.74 -16.26 15.96
N GLY A 121 -0.56 -16.18 16.26
CA GLY A 121 -1.13 -15.28 17.28
C GLY A 121 -1.28 -15.89 18.69
N PRO A 122 -1.81 -15.11 19.66
CA PRO A 122 -2.13 -15.59 21.00
C PRO A 122 -3.09 -16.79 20.97
N LYS A 123 -2.85 -17.76 21.85
CA LYS A 123 -3.76 -18.91 22.04
C LYS A 123 -5.14 -18.38 22.47
N ASP A 124 -6.20 -18.99 21.95
CA ASP A 124 -7.61 -18.72 22.30
C ASP A 124 -8.24 -17.41 21.78
N SER A 125 -7.51 -16.59 21.01
CA SER A 125 -8.09 -15.39 20.42
C SER A 125 -8.91 -15.69 19.15
N LYS A 126 -10.24 -15.71 19.29
CA LYS A 126 -11.20 -15.91 18.18
C LYS A 126 -11.28 -14.74 17.18
N ALA A 127 -10.81 -13.54 17.56
CA ALA A 127 -10.87 -12.34 16.72
C ALA A 127 -9.70 -11.41 17.01
N VAL A 128 -9.04 -10.91 15.96
CA VAL A 128 -7.83 -10.06 16.05
C VAL A 128 -8.15 -8.56 16.09
N LEU A 129 -9.26 -8.16 15.48
CA LEU A 129 -9.71 -6.77 15.40
C LEU A 129 -10.51 -6.40 16.65
N ALA A 130 -10.22 -5.24 17.21
CA ALA A 130 -10.99 -4.63 18.30
C ALA A 130 -12.01 -3.62 17.77
N LYS A 131 -11.58 -2.75 16.84
CA LYS A 131 -12.39 -1.67 16.30
C LYS A 131 -11.87 -1.27 14.93
N VAL A 132 -12.77 -0.86 14.03
CA VAL A 132 -12.41 -0.20 12.78
C VAL A 132 -13.21 1.08 12.69
N ASP A 133 -12.50 2.20 12.50
CA ASP A 133 -13.09 3.50 12.26
C ASP A 133 -13.03 3.80 10.75
N PHE A 134 -14.12 4.29 10.19
CA PHE A 134 -14.22 4.78 8.82
C PHE A 134 -14.44 6.29 8.87
N ASN A 135 -13.56 7.04 8.23
CA ASN A 135 -13.68 8.48 8.13
C ASN A 135 -13.68 8.92 6.66
N ILE A 136 -14.84 9.34 6.18
CA ILE A 136 -15.01 9.94 4.84
C ILE A 136 -14.94 11.47 4.89
N ASN A 137 -14.53 12.06 6.02
CA ASN A 137 -14.28 13.49 6.12
C ASN A 137 -13.12 13.74 7.10
N PRO A 138 -11.87 13.60 6.65
CA PRO A 138 -10.69 13.70 7.52
C PRO A 138 -10.54 15.06 8.20
N GLY A 139 -11.24 16.10 7.71
CA GLY A 139 -11.30 17.41 8.37
C GLY A 139 -12.04 17.41 9.71
N TYR A 140 -12.71 16.30 10.07
CA TYR A 140 -13.37 16.12 11.36
C TYR A 140 -12.58 15.13 12.22
N SER A 141 -12.41 15.49 13.49
CA SER A 141 -11.70 14.66 14.48
C SER A 141 -12.43 13.37 14.84
N LYS A 142 -13.74 13.29 14.57
CA LYS A 142 -14.56 12.11 14.83
C LYS A 142 -14.72 11.28 13.57
N PRO A 143 -14.57 9.93 13.65
CA PRO A 143 -14.83 9.08 12.50
C PRO A 143 -16.31 9.15 12.11
N THR A 144 -16.59 8.99 10.82
CA THR A 144 -17.95 8.97 10.29
C THR A 144 -18.72 7.74 10.79
N ALA A 145 -18.04 6.60 10.88
CA ALA A 145 -18.60 5.37 11.43
C ALA A 145 -17.52 4.57 12.18
N SER A 146 -17.95 3.86 13.22
CA SER A 146 -17.08 2.98 14.01
C SER A 146 -17.74 1.61 14.15
N VAL A 147 -17.00 0.55 13.84
CA VAL A 147 -17.44 -0.83 14.06
C VAL A 147 -16.57 -1.44 15.16
N SER A 148 -17.16 -1.66 16.33
CA SER A 148 -16.49 -2.32 17.46
C SER A 148 -16.73 -3.83 17.41
N ASN A 149 -15.73 -4.61 17.77
CA ASN A 149 -15.75 -6.09 17.77
C ASN A 149 -16.30 -6.67 16.45
N PRO A 150 -15.70 -6.32 15.29
CA PRO A 150 -16.21 -6.77 14.00
C PRO A 150 -16.23 -8.30 13.88
N ASP A 151 -17.21 -8.80 13.12
CA ASP A 151 -17.38 -10.23 12.90
C ASP A 151 -16.12 -10.82 12.23
N PRO A 152 -15.59 -11.98 12.71
CA PRO A 152 -14.36 -12.56 12.16
C PRO A 152 -14.42 -12.89 10.67
N LYS A 153 -15.61 -13.17 10.11
CA LYS A 153 -15.78 -13.55 8.70
C LYS A 153 -16.11 -12.35 7.81
N LYS A 154 -17.03 -11.50 8.25
CA LYS A 154 -17.53 -10.34 7.50
C LYS A 154 -16.65 -9.10 7.66
N GLY A 155 -15.93 -8.99 8.78
CA GLY A 155 -15.16 -7.81 9.16
C GLY A 155 -16.04 -6.62 9.53
N ALA A 156 -15.44 -5.43 9.44
CA ALA A 156 -16.13 -4.16 9.55
C ALA A 156 -16.59 -3.67 8.18
N GLN A 157 -17.77 -3.06 8.12
CA GLN A 157 -18.37 -2.54 6.90
C GLN A 157 -19.03 -1.19 7.18
N PHE A 158 -18.97 -0.30 6.20
CA PHE A 158 -19.63 1.00 6.23
C PHE A 158 -20.28 1.26 4.86
N GLU A 159 -21.59 1.45 4.86
CA GLU A 159 -22.40 1.68 3.67
C GLU A 159 -22.83 3.15 3.58
N TYR A 160 -22.66 3.75 2.41
CA TYR A 160 -23.00 5.14 2.14
C TYR A 160 -23.20 5.39 0.64
N THR A 161 -23.78 6.53 0.27
CA THR A 161 -24.08 6.87 -1.12
C THR A 161 -23.48 8.23 -1.47
N MET A 162 -22.71 8.30 -2.55
CA MET A 162 -22.05 9.54 -3.01
C MET A 162 -22.27 9.77 -4.50
N ALA A 163 -22.18 11.02 -4.93
CA ALA A 163 -22.25 11.39 -6.35
C ALA A 163 -20.92 11.16 -7.11
N ARG A 164 -19.80 11.04 -6.37
CA ARG A 164 -18.44 10.88 -6.90
C ARG A 164 -17.62 9.97 -5.98
N SER A 165 -16.51 9.46 -6.50
CA SER A 165 -15.48 8.79 -5.70
C SER A 165 -14.94 9.74 -4.62
N TYR A 166 -14.61 9.19 -3.45
CA TYR A 166 -14.23 9.98 -2.29
C TYR A 166 -13.22 9.21 -1.41
N PRO A 167 -12.28 9.90 -0.74
CA PRO A 167 -11.39 9.26 0.22
C PRO A 167 -12.15 8.70 1.43
N CYS A 168 -11.66 7.58 1.92
CA CYS A 168 -12.14 6.88 3.11
C CYS A 168 -10.91 6.42 3.91
N PHE A 169 -10.66 7.11 5.02
CA PHE A 169 -9.57 6.79 5.93
C PHE A 169 -10.06 5.74 6.92
N MET A 170 -9.42 4.58 6.92
CA MET A 170 -9.73 3.51 7.85
C MET A 170 -8.69 3.47 8.98
N THR A 171 -9.12 3.58 10.24
CA THR A 171 -8.23 3.34 11.39
C THR A 171 -8.52 1.96 11.98
N VAL A 172 -7.53 1.08 11.93
CA VAL A 172 -7.63 -0.31 12.36
C VAL A 172 -7.02 -0.46 13.74
N HIS A 173 -7.87 -0.84 14.70
CA HIS A 173 -7.48 -1.11 16.07
C HIS A 173 -7.48 -2.62 16.32
N PHE A 174 -6.36 -3.15 16.78
CA PHE A 174 -6.23 -4.54 17.20
C PHE A 174 -6.50 -4.70 18.68
N LYS A 175 -6.92 -5.90 19.08
CA LYS A 175 -7.09 -6.19 20.51
C LYS A 175 -5.75 -6.12 21.24
N LYS A 176 -5.78 -5.73 22.51
CA LYS A 176 -4.59 -5.39 23.30
C LYS A 176 -3.62 -6.57 23.41
N GLU A 177 -4.12 -7.78 23.56
CA GLU A 177 -3.36 -9.03 23.65
C GLU A 177 -2.53 -9.34 22.40
N TRP A 178 -2.85 -8.74 21.25
CA TRP A 178 -2.07 -8.89 20.03
C TRP A 178 -0.85 -7.97 20.00
N GLY A 179 -0.83 -6.87 20.76
CA GLY A 179 0.28 -5.92 20.76
C GLY A 179 0.62 -5.31 19.38
N LEU A 180 -0.28 -5.41 18.39
CA LEU A 180 -0.07 -4.93 17.03
C LEU A 180 -0.15 -3.39 16.96
N PRO A 181 0.52 -2.76 15.98
CA PRO A 181 0.40 -1.32 15.76
C PRO A 181 -1.01 -0.97 15.30
N GLN A 182 -1.44 0.26 15.58
CA GLN A 182 -2.60 0.81 14.86
C GLN A 182 -2.24 0.97 13.38
N VAL A 183 -3.17 0.67 12.48
CA VAL A 183 -2.95 0.88 11.04
C VAL A 183 -3.97 1.86 10.49
N ASN A 184 -3.48 2.95 9.93
CA ASN A 184 -4.26 3.96 9.22
C ASN A 184 -4.17 3.64 7.72
N ILE A 185 -5.29 3.38 7.04
CA ILE A 185 -5.33 3.04 5.61
C ILE A 185 -6.01 4.18 4.86
N GLU A 186 -5.30 4.80 3.92
CA GLU A 186 -5.77 5.95 3.16
C GLU A 186 -6.29 5.47 1.80
N PHE A 187 -7.59 5.19 1.72
CA PHE A 187 -8.19 4.53 0.57
C PHE A 187 -9.19 5.43 -0.14
N VAL A 188 -9.07 5.59 -1.46
CA VAL A 188 -10.11 6.23 -2.28
C VAL A 188 -11.03 5.16 -2.84
N VAL A 189 -12.35 5.29 -2.63
CA VAL A 189 -13.29 4.31 -3.18
C VAL A 189 -13.25 4.26 -4.70
N GLN A 190 -13.50 3.07 -5.22
CA GLN A 190 -13.42 2.75 -6.62
C GLN A 190 -14.82 2.48 -7.18
N ASP A 191 -15.10 2.91 -8.40
CA ASP A 191 -16.43 2.75 -9.04
C ASP A 191 -16.64 1.34 -9.61
N GLU A 192 -15.57 0.56 -9.72
CA GLU A 192 -15.63 -0.84 -10.08
C GLU A 192 -16.55 -1.61 -9.11
N PRO A 193 -17.35 -2.58 -9.61
CA PRO A 193 -18.31 -3.32 -8.78
C PRO A 193 -17.71 -3.89 -7.50
N LYS A 194 -16.41 -4.23 -7.54
CA LYS A 194 -15.64 -4.65 -6.39
C LYS A 194 -14.17 -4.32 -6.56
N THR A 195 -13.61 -3.62 -5.59
CA THR A 195 -12.17 -3.46 -5.40
C THR A 195 -11.76 -4.06 -4.08
N SER A 196 -10.66 -4.81 -4.08
CA SER A 196 -10.07 -5.38 -2.86
C SER A 196 -8.56 -5.42 -2.97
N ARG A 197 -7.89 -5.11 -1.86
CA ARG A 197 -6.43 -5.20 -1.71
C ARG A 197 -6.07 -5.76 -0.35
N ARG A 198 -4.79 -6.09 -0.18
CA ARG A 198 -4.28 -6.77 1.01
C ARG A 198 -3.06 -6.09 1.61
N ILE A 199 -3.06 -6.04 2.94
CA ILE A 199 -1.92 -5.60 3.73
C ILE A 199 -1.50 -6.77 4.62
N VAL A 200 -0.25 -7.19 4.54
CA VAL A 200 0.31 -8.21 5.45
C VAL A 200 0.98 -7.51 6.62
N LEU A 201 0.38 -7.58 7.81
CA LEU A 201 1.09 -7.25 9.04
C LEU A 201 1.97 -8.41 9.46
N GLU A 202 3.23 -8.14 9.77
CA GLU A 202 4.19 -9.12 10.26
C GLU A 202 4.90 -8.61 11.52
N MET A 203 4.95 -9.42 12.56
CA MET A 203 5.61 -9.11 13.83
C MET A 203 6.22 -10.38 14.45
N PRO A 204 7.36 -10.31 15.17
CA PRO A 204 7.87 -11.44 15.94
C PRO A 204 6.82 -11.98 16.91
N ALA A 205 6.59 -13.30 16.92
CA ALA A 205 5.60 -13.91 17.81
C ALA A 205 5.95 -13.68 19.29
N ALA A 206 7.24 -13.63 19.62
CA ALA A 206 7.74 -13.32 20.96
C ALA A 206 7.44 -11.87 21.41
N ALA A 207 7.07 -10.97 20.51
CA ALA A 207 6.72 -9.58 20.82
C ALA A 207 5.21 -9.36 21.03
N LEU A 208 4.38 -10.40 20.84
CA LEU A 208 2.93 -10.32 21.08
C LEU A 208 2.63 -10.02 22.55
N GLY A 209 1.52 -9.30 22.79
CA GLY A 209 1.10 -8.89 24.15
C GLY A 209 1.99 -7.84 24.81
N GLY A 210 3.10 -7.44 24.17
CA GLY A 210 3.99 -6.39 24.64
C GLY A 210 3.51 -4.97 24.34
N ARG A 211 4.42 -4.00 24.44
CA ARG A 211 4.15 -2.60 24.09
C ARG A 211 3.84 -2.49 22.60
N ARG A 212 2.77 -1.77 22.25
CA ARG A 212 2.39 -1.51 20.86
C ARG A 212 3.50 -0.74 20.13
N PRO A 213 3.89 -1.14 18.91
CA PRO A 213 4.92 -0.47 18.09
C PRO A 213 4.60 0.97 17.65
N GLY A 214 3.44 1.53 18.03
CA GLY A 214 2.95 2.83 17.56
C GLY A 214 1.90 2.67 16.47
N GLU A 215 1.96 3.56 15.48
CA GLU A 215 1.02 3.63 14.36
C GLU A 215 1.73 3.49 13.03
N ALA A 216 1.06 2.88 12.04
CA ALA A 216 1.52 2.78 10.67
C ALA A 216 0.49 3.41 9.73
N THR A 217 0.91 4.29 8.84
CA THR A 217 0.05 4.84 7.78
C THR A 217 0.36 4.14 6.46
N PHE A 218 -0.67 3.56 5.85
CA PHE A 218 -0.62 2.85 4.58
C PHE A 218 -1.38 3.64 3.51
N ASP A 219 -0.63 4.35 2.67
CA ASP A 219 -1.17 4.95 1.44
C ASP A 219 -1.71 3.85 0.49
N ALA A 220 -3.02 3.85 0.29
CA ALA A 220 -3.74 2.93 -0.57
C ALA A 220 -4.30 3.61 -1.83
N CYS A 221 -3.71 4.73 -2.28
CA CYS A 221 -4.14 5.47 -3.47
C CYS A 221 -2.99 5.60 -4.50
N PRO A 222 -2.96 4.83 -5.61
CA PRO A 222 -4.01 3.94 -6.07
C PRO A 222 -4.11 2.66 -5.20
N PRO A 223 -5.24 1.92 -5.29
CA PRO A 223 -5.44 0.68 -4.54
C PRO A 223 -4.32 -0.32 -4.81
N ARG A 224 -3.52 -0.63 -3.78
CA ARG A 224 -2.31 -1.44 -3.88
C ARG A 224 -2.18 -2.41 -2.71
N ASN A 225 -1.42 -3.48 -2.90
CA ASN A 225 -1.07 -4.35 -1.78
C ASN A 225 0.19 -3.85 -1.09
N GLY A 226 0.45 -4.36 0.10
CA GLY A 226 1.72 -4.13 0.77
C GLY A 226 1.86 -4.90 2.07
N LYS A 227 2.85 -4.49 2.85
CA LYS A 227 3.25 -5.12 4.11
C LYS A 227 3.53 -4.05 5.15
N VAL A 228 3.21 -4.36 6.40
CA VAL A 228 3.58 -3.57 7.57
C VAL A 228 4.41 -4.48 8.47
N ARG A 229 5.71 -4.22 8.57
CA ARG A 229 6.64 -5.03 9.37
C ARG A 229 6.97 -4.31 10.67
N CYS A 230 6.78 -4.99 11.79
CA CYS A 230 7.18 -4.50 13.10
C CYS A 230 8.39 -5.30 13.58
N ARG A 231 9.51 -4.64 13.87
CA ARG A 231 10.65 -5.27 14.55
C ARG A 231 10.43 -5.23 16.07
N ALA A 232 11.03 -6.17 16.79
CA ALA A 232 10.99 -6.13 18.25
C ALA A 232 11.62 -4.81 18.74
N GLY A 233 10.85 -4.00 19.48
CA GLY A 233 11.28 -2.69 19.98
C GLY A 233 11.39 -1.58 18.92
N GLY A 234 11.11 -1.87 17.65
CA GLY A 234 11.13 -0.88 16.57
C GLY A 234 9.74 -0.42 16.16
N GLY A 235 9.66 0.73 15.49
CA GLY A 235 8.44 1.21 14.85
C GLY A 235 8.04 0.36 13.63
N PRO A 236 6.79 0.50 13.15
CA PRO A 236 6.33 -0.19 11.95
C PRO A 236 7.00 0.37 10.70
N VAL A 237 7.35 -0.51 9.76
CA VAL A 237 7.88 -0.19 8.44
C VAL A 237 6.87 -0.62 7.39
N VAL A 238 6.51 0.30 6.49
CA VAL A 238 5.56 0.06 5.41
C VAL A 238 6.31 -0.25 4.12
N GLU A 239 5.94 -1.34 3.45
CA GLU A 239 6.49 -1.76 2.16
C GLU A 239 5.33 -1.96 1.18
N TYR A 240 5.44 -1.38 -0.02
CA TYR A 240 4.43 -1.52 -1.06
C TYR A 240 4.80 -2.63 -2.03
N GLU A 241 3.82 -3.41 -2.48
CA GLU A 241 4.03 -4.30 -3.62
C GLU A 241 4.07 -3.48 -4.90
N ALA A 242 4.99 -3.81 -5.80
CA ALA A 242 5.14 -3.09 -7.07
C ALA A 242 3.80 -3.09 -7.83
N PRO A 243 3.41 -1.95 -8.43
CA PRO A 243 2.20 -1.88 -9.22
C PRO A 243 2.25 -2.93 -10.33
N ARG A 244 1.08 -3.51 -10.65
CA ARG A 244 0.95 -4.43 -11.78
C ARG A 244 1.54 -3.77 -13.03
N GLN A 245 2.65 -4.29 -13.54
CA GLN A 245 2.96 -4.09 -14.95
C GLN A 245 1.82 -4.78 -15.70
N GLN A 246 0.91 -4.00 -16.27
CA GLN A 246 -0.18 -4.55 -17.07
C GLN A 246 0.45 -5.42 -18.15
N ALA A 247 0.20 -6.73 -18.08
CA ALA A 247 0.60 -7.69 -19.10
C ALA A 247 -0.25 -7.43 -20.35
N GLY A 248 0.07 -6.35 -21.06
CA GLY A 248 -0.82 -5.75 -22.05
C GLY A 248 -0.12 -4.93 -23.11
N GLN A 249 1.18 -5.18 -23.40
CA GLN A 249 1.80 -4.82 -24.67
C GLN A 249 2.82 -5.92 -25.05
N ARG A 250 2.33 -7.09 -25.47
CA ARG A 250 3.10 -7.98 -26.34
C ARG A 250 2.95 -7.48 -27.78
N GLY A 251 3.50 -6.30 -28.06
CA GLY A 251 3.80 -5.88 -29.42
C GLY A 251 5.10 -6.55 -29.84
N GLY A 252 5.04 -7.47 -30.79
CA GLY A 252 6.22 -8.08 -31.38
C GLY A 252 7.04 -7.01 -32.12
N SER A 253 8.17 -6.62 -31.53
CA SER A 253 9.22 -5.87 -32.21
C SER A 253 10.51 -6.65 -32.09
N ARG A 254 10.95 -7.23 -33.21
CA ARG A 254 12.32 -7.69 -33.40
C ARG A 254 13.20 -6.44 -33.50
N GLY A 255 13.86 -6.08 -32.41
CA GLY A 255 14.93 -5.08 -32.39
C GLY A 255 16.27 -5.76 -32.13
N THR A 256 17.20 -5.59 -33.06
CA THR A 256 18.61 -6.03 -33.02
C THR A 256 19.41 -5.43 -31.86
N PRO A 257 20.51 -6.07 -31.43
CA PRO A 257 21.34 -5.55 -30.35
C PRO A 257 22.36 -4.52 -30.87
N SER A 258 22.40 -3.35 -30.25
CA SER A 258 23.51 -2.40 -30.36
C SER A 258 24.18 -2.22 -28.98
N ALA A 259 25.50 -2.36 -28.98
CA ALA A 259 26.40 -2.25 -27.84
C ALA A 259 26.73 -0.76 -27.52
N PRO A 260 27.37 -0.46 -26.37
CA PRO A 260 27.25 0.82 -25.70
C PRO A 260 28.33 1.83 -26.11
N ALA A 261 27.97 3.11 -26.08
CA ALA A 261 28.93 4.21 -26.06
C ALA A 261 28.72 5.00 -24.75
N GLY A 262 29.81 5.20 -24.02
CA GLY A 262 29.82 5.88 -22.74
C GLY A 262 29.52 7.37 -22.84
N ALA A 263 28.83 7.90 -21.85
CA ALA A 263 28.78 9.32 -21.55
C ALA A 263 28.96 9.49 -20.04
N ALA A 264 29.88 10.37 -19.68
CA ALA A 264 30.31 10.67 -18.33
C ALA A 264 29.17 11.25 -17.47
N ALA A 265 29.15 10.84 -16.20
CA ALA A 265 28.17 11.27 -15.22
C ALA A 265 28.49 12.67 -14.70
N THR A 266 27.55 13.60 -14.84
CA THR A 266 27.49 14.85 -14.08
C THR A 266 26.87 14.57 -12.69
N PRO A 267 27.39 15.16 -11.60
CA PRO A 267 26.82 14.94 -10.27
C PRO A 267 25.42 15.58 -10.14
N PRO A 268 24.50 14.99 -9.36
CA PRO A 268 23.19 15.57 -9.11
C PRO A 268 23.31 16.83 -8.23
N PRO A 269 22.38 17.80 -8.37
CA PRO A 269 22.34 18.98 -7.52
C PRO A 269 22.04 18.61 -6.06
N PRO A 270 22.51 19.41 -5.08
CA PRO A 270 22.32 19.12 -3.66
C PRO A 270 20.84 19.12 -3.29
N GLN A 271 20.42 18.06 -2.59
CA GLN A 271 19.06 17.96 -2.05
C GLN A 271 18.88 18.97 -0.90
N PRO A 272 17.78 19.75 -0.87
CA PRO A 272 17.48 20.63 0.25
C PRO A 272 17.21 19.81 1.52
N ALA A 273 17.63 20.35 2.66
CA ALA A 273 17.53 19.70 3.96
C ALA A 273 16.07 19.38 4.35
N PRO A 274 15.83 18.39 5.23
CA PRO A 274 14.48 17.98 5.62
C PRO A 274 13.79 19.13 6.36
N LEU A 275 12.74 19.68 5.77
CA LEU A 275 11.87 20.67 6.41
C LEU A 275 11.16 20.02 7.62
N GLU A 276 11.36 20.58 8.81
CA GLU A 276 10.67 20.18 10.02
C GLU A 276 9.16 20.42 9.87
N ARG A 277 8.39 19.34 10.05
CA ARG A 277 6.94 19.29 9.77
C ARG A 277 6.16 19.92 10.93
N GLN A 278 5.64 21.12 10.73
CA GLN A 278 4.55 21.65 11.56
C GLN A 278 3.19 21.06 11.14
N SER A 279 2.22 21.14 12.05
CA SER A 279 0.89 20.55 11.88
C SER A 279 0.10 21.29 10.78
N SER A 280 -0.54 20.54 9.91
CA SER A 280 -1.34 21.05 8.79
C SER A 280 -2.51 21.96 9.24
N GLU A 281 -2.87 21.95 10.52
CA GLU A 281 -3.93 22.77 11.11
C GLU A 281 -3.52 24.23 11.32
N ASP A 282 -2.25 24.50 11.62
CA ASP A 282 -1.76 25.86 11.93
C ASP A 282 -1.69 26.71 10.66
N VAL A 283 -1.17 26.12 9.57
CA VAL A 283 -1.16 26.71 8.23
C VAL A 283 -2.62 26.95 7.78
N LYS A 284 -3.50 25.95 7.89
CA LYS A 284 -4.93 26.08 7.53
C LYS A 284 -5.65 27.16 8.34
N ARG A 285 -5.35 27.32 9.63
CA ARG A 285 -5.97 28.33 10.50
C ARG A 285 -5.55 29.74 10.10
N GLN A 286 -4.27 29.97 9.83
CA GLN A 286 -3.77 31.29 9.44
C GLN A 286 -4.36 31.75 8.10
N PHE A 287 -4.48 30.86 7.11
CA PHE A 287 -5.07 31.19 5.82
C PHE A 287 -6.58 31.47 5.89
N ARG A 288 -7.34 30.73 6.71
CA ARG A 288 -8.77 31.05 6.94
C ARG A 288 -8.99 32.43 7.55
N THR A 289 -7.98 32.96 8.25
CA THR A 289 -8.07 34.28 8.87
C THR A 289 -7.83 35.41 7.86
N GLY A 290 -7.12 35.13 6.75
CA GLY A 290 -6.82 36.10 5.69
C GLY A 290 -7.70 36.01 4.43
N ASN A 291 -8.42 34.89 4.23
CA ASN A 291 -9.17 34.62 3.00
C ASN A 291 -10.69 34.62 3.25
N VAL A 292 -11.30 35.80 3.10
CA VAL A 292 -12.65 36.15 3.57
C VAL A 292 -13.80 35.46 2.81
N GLU A 293 -13.56 34.90 1.62
CA GLU A 293 -14.64 34.39 0.75
C GLU A 293 -14.88 32.86 0.79
N GLY A 294 -13.99 32.07 1.41
CA GLY A 294 -14.26 30.64 1.68
C GLY A 294 -14.47 29.74 0.44
N ASP A 295 -14.09 30.19 -0.75
CA ASP A 295 -14.26 29.47 -2.02
C ASP A 295 -13.14 28.45 -2.33
N GLY A 296 -12.14 28.34 -1.45
CA GLY A 296 -11.02 27.40 -1.59
C GLY A 296 -9.92 27.85 -2.55
N MET A 297 -10.00 29.07 -3.09
CA MET A 297 -9.01 29.64 -4.01
C MET A 297 -8.20 30.75 -3.31
N VAL A 298 -6.92 30.87 -3.63
CA VAL A 298 -5.99 31.81 -2.99
C VAL A 298 -5.32 32.64 -4.06
N ASP A 299 -5.25 33.95 -3.83
CA ASP A 299 -4.51 34.86 -4.69
C ASP A 299 -2.99 34.55 -4.64
N ALA A 300 -2.36 34.45 -5.80
CA ALA A 300 -0.95 34.07 -5.91
C ALA A 300 -0.02 35.07 -5.18
N GLU A 301 -0.27 36.37 -5.31
CA GLU A 301 0.54 37.41 -4.66
C GLU A 301 0.39 37.36 -3.14
N ALA A 302 -0.83 37.12 -2.64
CA ALA A 302 -1.08 36.94 -1.22
C ALA A 302 -0.35 35.70 -0.65
N LEU A 303 -0.30 34.61 -1.40
CA LEU A 303 0.42 33.40 -1.02
C LEU A 303 1.94 33.63 -0.99
N VAL A 304 2.51 34.34 -1.98
CA VAL A 304 3.92 34.74 -1.97
C VAL A 304 4.26 35.52 -0.71
N ARG A 305 3.47 36.54 -0.38
CA ARG A 305 3.71 37.37 0.82
C ARG A 305 3.67 36.53 2.09
N LEU A 306 2.77 35.54 2.18
CA LEU A 306 2.72 34.66 3.35
C LEU A 306 3.95 33.75 3.42
N LEU A 307 4.38 33.17 2.31
CA LEU A 307 5.58 32.33 2.22
C LEU A 307 6.89 33.10 2.52
N GLN A 308 6.91 34.40 2.22
CA GLN A 308 8.03 35.27 2.56
C GLN A 308 8.02 35.68 4.04
N SER A 309 6.82 35.85 4.63
CA SER A 309 6.66 36.32 6.00
C SER A 309 7.16 35.35 7.08
N GLY A 310 7.48 34.10 6.72
CA GLY A 310 7.89 33.07 7.68
C GLY A 310 6.73 32.51 8.52
N GLN A 311 5.51 33.06 8.39
CA GLN A 311 4.38 32.71 9.24
C GLN A 311 3.88 31.27 9.01
N ALA A 312 4.07 30.74 7.80
CA ALA A 312 3.78 29.36 7.44
C ALA A 312 4.92 28.37 7.81
N GLY A 313 5.91 28.80 8.62
CA GLY A 313 7.07 27.99 9.00
C GLY A 313 8.11 27.83 7.89
N MET A 314 7.91 28.49 6.75
CA MET A 314 8.86 28.58 5.63
C MET A 314 9.17 30.06 5.40
N ALA A 315 10.45 30.42 5.34
CA ALA A 315 10.90 31.74 4.94
C ALA A 315 11.58 31.60 3.58
N LEU A 316 10.76 31.67 2.52
CA LEU A 316 11.25 31.56 1.14
C LEU A 316 11.60 32.95 0.60
N THR A 317 12.60 33.01 -0.28
CA THR A 317 12.84 34.22 -1.07
C THR A 317 11.71 34.41 -2.09
N GLU A 318 11.54 35.64 -2.58
CA GLU A 318 10.52 35.96 -3.60
C GLU A 318 10.59 35.04 -4.84
N PRO A 319 11.77 34.78 -5.42
CA PRO A 319 11.87 33.90 -6.59
C PRO A 319 11.50 32.45 -6.26
N GLU A 320 11.87 31.94 -5.07
CA GLU A 320 11.54 30.57 -4.63
C GLU A 320 10.04 30.40 -4.39
N ALA A 321 9.39 31.41 -3.81
CA ALA A 321 7.95 31.41 -3.59
C ALA A 321 7.18 31.42 -4.93
N TRP A 322 7.60 32.24 -5.89
CA TRP A 322 7.00 32.25 -7.23
C TRP A 322 7.20 30.93 -7.98
N GLN A 323 8.41 30.35 -7.93
CA GLN A 323 8.69 29.07 -8.57
C GLN A 323 7.82 27.94 -7.99
N LEU A 324 7.58 27.95 -6.67
CA LEU A 324 6.68 27.01 -6.00
C LEU A 324 5.23 27.16 -6.48
N ILE A 325 4.76 28.40 -6.61
CA ILE A 325 3.39 28.70 -7.02
C ILE A 325 3.16 28.39 -8.50
N GLU A 326 4.13 28.67 -9.37
CA GLU A 326 4.09 28.29 -10.78
C GLU A 326 4.00 26.76 -10.95
N THR A 327 4.71 26.01 -10.11
CA THR A 327 4.68 24.53 -10.12
C THR A 327 3.29 23.97 -9.76
N LEU A 328 2.51 24.69 -8.95
CA LEU A 328 1.15 24.30 -8.55
C LEU A 328 0.08 24.59 -9.60
N GLY A 329 0.40 25.44 -10.58
CA GLY A 329 -0.52 25.92 -11.61
C GLY A 329 -1.41 27.07 -11.11
N ILE A 330 -1.24 28.23 -11.72
CA ILE A 330 -2.05 29.43 -11.47
C ILE A 330 -3.23 29.43 -12.45
N GLY A 331 -4.43 29.68 -11.93
CA GLY A 331 -5.64 29.86 -12.74
C GLY A 331 -5.57 31.13 -13.60
N PRO A 332 -6.44 31.24 -14.62
CA PRO A 332 -6.50 32.41 -15.49
C PRO A 332 -6.91 33.70 -14.76
N ASP A 333 -7.44 33.57 -13.54
CA ASP A 333 -7.84 34.64 -12.63
C ASP A 333 -6.72 35.04 -11.64
N GLY A 334 -5.51 34.49 -11.77
CA GLY A 334 -4.40 34.76 -10.86
C GLY A 334 -4.49 34.04 -9.51
N ARG A 335 -5.44 33.11 -9.35
CA ARG A 335 -5.67 32.37 -8.11
C ARG A 335 -5.30 30.90 -8.26
N LEU A 336 -4.97 30.25 -7.15
CA LEU A 336 -4.66 28.82 -7.10
C LEU A 336 -5.45 28.11 -5.99
N SER A 337 -5.63 26.79 -6.13
CA SER A 337 -6.34 25.99 -5.14
C SER A 337 -5.52 25.85 -3.84
N PHE A 338 -6.12 26.24 -2.72
CA PHE A 338 -5.49 26.10 -1.40
C PHE A 338 -5.20 24.63 -1.05
N GLU A 339 -6.12 23.73 -1.42
CA GLU A 339 -5.94 22.29 -1.20
C GLU A 339 -4.73 21.76 -1.95
N ARG A 340 -4.52 22.19 -3.21
CA ARG A 340 -3.32 21.82 -3.99
C ARG A 340 -2.02 22.29 -3.34
N PHE A 341 -2.01 23.51 -2.82
CA PHE A 341 -0.85 24.05 -2.10
C PHE A 341 -0.53 23.21 -0.86
N VAL A 342 -1.53 22.87 -0.06
CA VAL A 342 -1.36 22.02 1.14
C VAL A 342 -0.86 20.62 0.77
N ASP A 343 -1.43 20.01 -0.28
CA ASP A 343 -1.03 18.68 -0.75
C ASP A 343 0.43 18.65 -1.23
N PHE A 344 0.86 19.69 -1.95
CA PHE A 344 2.25 19.85 -2.41
C PHE A 344 3.22 20.03 -1.25
N VAL A 345 2.92 20.91 -0.29
CA VAL A 345 3.76 21.13 0.90
C VAL A 345 3.89 19.86 1.75
N HIS A 346 2.88 18.98 1.73
CA HIS A 346 2.93 17.68 2.41
C HIS A 346 3.50 16.53 1.58
N GLY A 347 4.05 16.80 0.40
CA GLY A 347 4.81 15.83 -0.38
C GLY A 347 3.97 14.86 -1.21
N ILE A 348 2.71 15.21 -1.53
CA ILE A 348 1.95 14.50 -2.57
C ILE A 348 2.49 15.00 -3.92
N VAL A 349 3.35 14.19 -4.57
CA VAL A 349 3.84 14.49 -5.91
C VAL A 349 2.67 14.31 -6.89
N PHE A 350 2.22 15.40 -7.48
CA PHE A 350 1.21 15.39 -8.55
C PHE A 350 1.90 15.28 -9.90
N ASP A 351 1.48 14.32 -10.72
CA ASP A 351 2.00 14.13 -12.07
C ASP A 351 1.34 15.17 -13.00
N ALA A 352 2.08 16.20 -13.40
CA ALA A 352 1.61 17.34 -14.19
C ALA A 352 1.39 17.02 -15.68
N SER A 353 1.06 15.78 -16.02
CA SER A 353 0.90 15.32 -17.40
C SER A 353 -0.44 14.66 -17.66
N GLN A 354 -1.55 15.41 -17.57
CA GLN A 354 -2.72 15.18 -18.41
C GLN A 354 -3.39 16.52 -18.76
N PRO A 355 -3.79 16.71 -20.04
CA PRO A 355 -4.34 17.96 -20.57
C PRO A 355 -5.72 18.31 -20.04
#